data_AF-A0A951PN25-F1
#
_entry.id   AF-A0A951PN25-F1
#
_cell.length_a   1.000
_cell.length_b   1.000
_cell.length_c   1.000
_cell.angle_alpha   90.00
_cell.angle_beta   90.00
_cell.angle_gamma   90.00
#
_symmetry.space_group_name_H-M   'P 1'
#
loop_
_entity.id
_entity.type
_entity.pdbx_description
1 polymer ?
#
loop_
_entity_poly.entity_id
_entity_poly.type
_entity_poly.pdbx_seq_one_letter_code
_entity_poly.pdbx_strand_id
1 'polypeptide(L)'
;MIKSDFALIKLRAEVALQQVLVEHGHQPRVYGRECPFCQSTDFVKCGVENGKQRYGCCRCKRRFHERPVFKCDCLVVGQVPKCQDCPQFQFHLQAAEQRVKELADWSVEQLQGVLPQPPQPK
;
A
#
# COMPACT_ATOMS: atom_id res chain seq x y z
N MET A 1 -21.88 -17.70 20.53
CA MET A 1 -20.77 -16.86 21.02
C MET A 1 -19.71 -16.70 19.92
N ILE A 2 -20.01 -16.02 18.80
CA ILE A 2 -19.09 -15.92 17.63
C ILE A 2 -18.71 -14.46 17.32
N LYS A 3 -19.47 -13.49 17.84
CA LYS A 3 -19.26 -12.05 17.56
C LYS A 3 -18.07 -11.46 18.32
N SER A 4 -17.72 -11.97 19.51
CA SER A 4 -16.59 -11.47 20.32
C SER A 4 -15.25 -11.74 19.65
N ASP A 5 -15.08 -12.94 19.10
CA ASP A 5 -13.79 -13.40 18.61
C ASP A 5 -13.46 -12.72 17.28
N PHE A 6 -14.45 -12.55 16.40
CA PHE A 6 -14.28 -11.79 15.17
C PHE A 6 -13.97 -10.31 15.43
N ALA A 7 -14.65 -9.70 16.41
CA ALA A 7 -14.39 -8.31 16.80
C ALA A 7 -12.97 -8.13 17.36
N LEU A 8 -12.50 -9.09 18.17
CA LEU A 8 -11.14 -9.08 18.72
C LEU A 8 -10.08 -9.29 17.64
N ILE A 9 -10.31 -10.23 16.70
CA ILE A 9 -9.43 -10.44 15.55
C ILE A 9 -9.34 -9.16 14.71
N LYS A 10 -10.48 -8.52 14.44
CA LYS A 10 -10.54 -7.26 13.70
C LYS A 10 -9.76 -6.15 14.43
N LEU A 11 -9.96 -6.02 15.74
CA LEU A 11 -9.26 -5.03 16.57
C LEU A 11 -7.74 -5.22 16.53
N ARG A 12 -7.26 -6.47 16.63
CA ARG A 12 -5.84 -6.80 16.51
C ARG A 12 -5.28 -6.41 15.14
N ALA A 13 -6.03 -6.69 14.06
CA ALA A 13 -5.63 -6.32 12.72
C ALA A 13 -5.55 -4.80 12.53
N GLU A 14 -6.51 -4.05 13.08
CA GLU A 14 -6.52 -2.57 13.05
C GLU A 14 -5.33 -1.99 13.82
N VAL A 15 -5.07 -2.46 15.05
CA VAL A 15 -3.92 -2.03 15.86
C VAL A 15 -2.60 -2.35 15.19
N ALA A 16 -2.43 -3.60 14.73
CA ALA A 16 -1.22 -4.05 14.06
C ALA A 16 -0.88 -3.18 12.85
N LEU A 17 -1.89 -2.92 12.01
CA LEU A 17 -1.71 -2.10 10.83
C LEU A 17 -1.33 -0.66 11.19
N GLN A 18 -1.98 -0.06 12.18
CA GLN A 18 -1.65 1.29 12.62
C GLN A 18 -0.24 1.40 13.18
N GLN A 19 0.19 0.46 14.03
CA GLN A 19 1.55 0.43 14.56
C GLN A 19 2.59 0.37 13.44
N VAL A 20 2.38 -0.51 12.46
CA VAL A 20 3.26 -0.63 11.28
C VAL A 20 3.31 0.66 10.47
N LEU A 21 2.16 1.32 10.25
CA LEU A 21 2.10 2.59 9.53
C LEU A 21 2.85 3.72 10.27
N VAL A 22 2.81 3.73 11.60
CA VAL A 22 3.55 4.69 12.43
C VAL A 22 5.05 4.39 12.45
N GLU A 23 5.43 3.13 12.65
CA GLU A 23 6.84 2.69 12.77
C GLU A 23 7.61 2.86 11.46
N HIS A 24 7.01 2.47 10.33
CA HIS A 24 7.68 2.49 9.03
C HIS A 24 7.43 3.78 8.23
N GLY A 25 6.45 4.58 8.67
CA GLY A 25 6.11 5.85 8.07
C GLY A 25 5.47 5.75 6.68
N HIS A 26 4.82 6.84 6.29
CA HIS A 26 4.31 7.00 4.93
C HIS A 26 5.33 7.72 4.06
N GLN A 27 6.23 6.98 3.41
CA GLN A 27 7.09 7.58 2.39
C GLN A 27 6.51 7.31 1.01
N PRO A 28 6.06 8.34 0.26
CA PRO A 28 5.70 8.17 -1.13
C PRO A 28 6.94 7.70 -1.87
N ARG A 29 7.01 6.41 -2.15
CA ARG A 29 8.09 5.85 -2.94
C ARG A 29 7.58 5.68 -4.37
N VAL A 30 8.40 6.20 -5.28
CA VAL A 30 8.22 5.95 -6.70
C VAL A 30 8.65 4.52 -6.96
N TYR A 31 7.70 3.67 -7.29
CA TYR A 31 7.96 2.29 -7.68
C TYR A 31 7.61 2.10 -9.14
N GLY A 32 8.36 1.26 -9.84
CA GLY A 32 7.96 0.78 -11.15
C GLY A 32 7.92 1.84 -12.26
N ARG A 33 7.35 1.40 -13.38
CA ARG A 33 7.17 2.13 -14.63
C ARG A 33 5.79 1.71 -15.14
N GLU A 34 4.91 2.65 -15.45
CA GLU A 34 3.57 2.41 -16.01
C GLU A 34 3.34 3.24 -17.27
N CYS A 35 2.48 2.82 -18.19
CA CYS A 35 2.14 3.69 -19.31
C CYS A 35 1.46 4.99 -18.83
N PRO A 36 1.94 6.19 -19.21
CA PRO A 36 1.36 7.46 -18.76
C PRO A 36 -0.08 7.69 -19.25
N PHE A 37 -0.54 6.89 -20.23
CA PHE A 37 -1.87 7.02 -20.81
C PHE A 37 -2.91 6.04 -20.24
N CYS A 38 -2.49 4.89 -19.72
CA CYS A 38 -3.41 3.84 -19.27
C CYS A 38 -2.98 3.14 -17.98
N GLN A 39 -1.90 3.59 -17.34
CA GLN A 39 -1.35 3.08 -16.08
C GLN A 39 -0.96 1.58 -16.13
N SER A 40 -0.87 1.00 -17.34
CA SER A 40 -0.45 -0.39 -17.49
C SER A 40 1.05 -0.54 -17.28
N THR A 41 1.45 -1.52 -16.49
CA THR A 41 2.85 -1.94 -16.31
C THR A 41 3.40 -2.73 -17.49
N ASP A 42 2.54 -3.10 -18.45
CA ASP A 42 2.89 -3.89 -19.63
C ASP A 42 3.28 -2.97 -20.82
N PHE A 43 4.58 -2.76 -20.96
CA PHE A 43 5.18 -1.99 -22.05
C PHE A 43 6.60 -2.48 -22.32
N VAL A 44 7.07 -2.26 -23.56
CA VAL A 44 8.39 -2.68 -24.03
C VAL A 44 9.24 -1.49 -24.47
N LYS A 45 10.55 -1.67 -24.50
CA LYS A 45 11.48 -0.69 -25.09
C LYS A 45 11.44 -0.81 -26.62
N CYS A 46 11.23 0.31 -27.31
CA CYS A 46 11.05 0.36 -28.78
C CYS A 46 12.15 1.17 -29.49
N GLY A 47 13.33 1.30 -28.87
CA GLY A 47 14.46 2.08 -29.39
C GLY A 47 14.65 3.44 -28.71
N VAL A 48 15.49 4.28 -29.32
CA VAL A 48 15.85 5.61 -28.83
C VAL A 48 15.46 6.64 -29.90
N GLU A 49 14.87 7.77 -29.49
CA GLU A 49 14.49 8.87 -30.37
C GLU A 49 14.98 10.18 -29.74
N ASN A 50 15.73 10.99 -30.49
CA ASN A 50 16.34 12.24 -29.99
C ASN A 50 17.10 12.09 -28.66
N GLY A 51 17.84 11.00 -28.50
CA GLY A 51 18.59 10.68 -27.28
C GLY A 51 17.74 10.25 -26.09
N LYS A 52 16.42 10.16 -26.22
CA LYS A 52 15.51 9.66 -25.18
C LYS A 52 15.05 8.25 -25.47
N GLN A 53 15.00 7.40 -24.44
CA GLN A 53 14.47 6.05 -24.55
C GLN A 53 12.98 6.11 -24.90
N ARG A 54 12.58 5.42 -25.97
CA ARG A 54 11.18 5.27 -26.37
C ARG A 54 10.63 3.94 -25.85
N TYR A 55 9.41 3.99 -25.33
CA TYR A 55 8.65 2.86 -24.84
C TYR A 55 7.32 2.74 -25.61
N GLY A 56 6.80 1.52 -25.74
CA GLY A 56 5.50 1.25 -26.33
C GLY A 56 4.65 0.40 -25.39
N CYS A 57 3.46 0.87 -25.03
CA CYS A 57 2.54 0.12 -24.19
C CYS A 57 1.86 -1.02 -24.96
N CYS A 58 1.92 -2.24 -24.42
CA CYS A 58 1.29 -3.40 -25.02
C CYS A 58 -0.24 -3.33 -24.95
N ARG A 59 -0.81 -2.65 -23.95
CA ARG A 59 -2.25 -2.52 -23.72
C ARG A 59 -2.90 -1.44 -24.58
N CYS A 60 -2.43 -0.19 -24.49
CA CYS A 60 -3.06 0.94 -25.21
C CYS A 60 -2.37 1.29 -26.54
N LYS A 61 -1.28 0.60 -26.89
CA LYS A 61 -0.48 0.78 -28.12
C LYS A 61 0.16 2.16 -28.31
N ARG A 62 0.01 3.08 -27.35
CA ARG A 62 0.64 4.40 -27.38
C ARG A 62 2.14 4.30 -27.05
N ARG A 63 2.90 5.19 -27.67
CA ARG A 63 4.35 5.35 -27.46
C ARG A 63 4.62 6.56 -26.57
N PHE A 64 5.63 6.47 -25.73
CA PHE A 64 6.02 7.54 -24.81
C PHE A 64 7.53 7.51 -24.54
N HIS A 65 8.07 8.66 -24.16
CA HIS A 65 9.49 8.86 -23.82
C HIS A 65 9.72 9.06 -22.33
N GLU A 66 8.66 9.39 -21.60
CA GLU A 66 8.71 9.58 -20.16
C GLU A 66 9.11 8.27 -19.49
N ARG A 67 10.12 8.34 -18.62
CA ARG A 67 10.37 7.24 -17.68
C ARG A 67 9.18 7.26 -16.74
N PRO A 68 8.29 6.29 -16.81
CA PRO A 68 7.08 6.47 -16.05
C PRO A 68 7.32 6.18 -14.59
N VAL A 69 6.57 6.87 -13.77
CA VAL A 69 6.73 6.97 -12.33
C VAL A 69 5.40 6.49 -11.76
N PHE A 70 5.34 5.29 -11.20
CA PHE A 70 4.20 4.95 -10.35
C PHE A 70 4.47 5.48 -8.95
N LYS A 71 3.59 6.36 -8.49
CA LYS A 71 3.66 6.97 -7.17
C LYS A 71 2.66 6.26 -6.27
N CYS A 72 3.17 5.57 -5.25
CA CYS A 72 2.32 4.98 -4.22
C CYS A 72 2.09 6.00 -3.11
N ASP A 73 0.90 6.61 -3.10
CA ASP A 73 0.42 7.50 -2.03
C ASP A 73 -0.67 6.80 -1.18
N CYS A 74 -0.54 5.48 -0.99
CA CYS A 74 -1.59 4.62 -0.44
C CYS A 74 -1.71 4.72 1.08
N LEU A 75 -2.26 5.83 1.57
CA LEU A 75 -2.46 6.13 2.99
C LEU A 75 -3.40 5.15 3.72
N VAL A 76 -4.36 4.59 2.99
CA VAL A 76 -5.39 3.70 3.56
C VAL A 76 -5.36 2.35 2.87
N VAL A 77 -5.12 1.31 3.66
CA VAL A 77 -5.08 -0.08 3.25
C VAL A 77 -6.41 -0.51 2.63
N GLY A 78 -6.34 -1.12 1.43
CA GLY A 78 -7.46 -1.84 0.81
C GLY A 78 -8.57 -0.99 0.18
N GLN A 79 -8.51 0.35 0.23
CA GLN A 79 -9.56 1.20 -0.37
C GLN A 79 -9.40 1.46 -1.86
N VAL A 80 -8.17 1.43 -2.38
CA VAL A 80 -7.91 1.66 -3.81
C VAL A 80 -7.31 0.40 -4.42
N PRO A 81 -7.91 -0.18 -5.47
CA PRO A 81 -7.40 -1.41 -6.09
C PRO A 81 -5.93 -1.32 -6.52
N LYS A 82 -5.50 -0.15 -7.02
CA LYS A 82 -4.10 0.12 -7.40
C LYS A 82 -3.10 -0.01 -6.24
N CYS A 83 -3.58 0.05 -4.99
CA CYS A 83 -2.74 -0.10 -3.81
C CYS A 83 -2.46 -1.56 -3.49
N GLN A 84 -3.28 -2.53 -3.95
CA GLN A 84 -3.03 -3.95 -3.69
C GLN A 84 -1.67 -4.39 -4.24
N ASP A 85 -1.27 -3.87 -5.39
CA ASP A 85 0.01 -4.19 -6.02
C ASP A 85 1.15 -3.23 -5.62
N CYS A 86 0.90 -2.25 -4.74
CA CYS A 86 1.93 -1.33 -4.31
C CYS A 86 2.98 -2.05 -3.45
N PRO A 87 4.29 -1.95 -3.74
CA PRO A 87 5.33 -2.61 -2.95
C PRO A 87 5.36 -2.17 -1.48
N GLN A 88 5.10 -0.89 -1.22
CA GLN A 88 4.99 -0.39 0.16
C GLN A 88 3.77 -0.96 0.87
N PHE A 89 2.65 -1.11 0.16
CA PHE A 89 1.46 -1.74 0.71
C PHE A 89 1.70 -3.21 1.03
N GLN A 90 2.33 -3.96 0.13
CA GLN A 90 2.72 -5.35 0.36
C GLN A 90 3.66 -5.51 1.56
N PHE A 91 4.64 -4.61 1.69
CA PHE A 91 5.51 -4.58 2.87
C PHE A 91 4.72 -4.32 4.16
N HIS A 92 3.85 -3.31 4.19
CA HIS A 92 3.02 -3.03 5.37
C HIS A 92 2.07 -4.18 5.69
N LEU A 93 1.53 -4.87 4.68
CA LEU A 93 0.66 -6.02 4.86
C LEU A 93 1.41 -7.16 5.56
N GLN A 94 2.60 -7.52 5.07
CA GLN A 94 3.44 -8.56 5.68
C GLN A 94 3.86 -8.18 7.11
N ALA A 95 4.25 -6.92 7.34
CA ALA A 95 4.60 -6.44 8.67
C ALA A 95 3.39 -6.47 9.61
N ALA A 96 2.20 -6.10 9.12
CA ALA A 96 0.97 -6.14 9.90
C ALA A 96 0.55 -7.56 10.24
N GLU A 97 0.67 -8.51 9.30
CA GLU A 97 0.43 -9.93 9.57
C GLU A 97 1.35 -10.47 10.68
N GLN A 98 2.62 -10.07 10.68
CA GLN A 98 3.55 -10.43 11.73
C GLN A 98 3.16 -9.81 13.07
N ARG A 99 2.78 -8.53 13.09
CA ARG A 99 2.35 -7.83 14.30
C ARG A 99 1.02 -8.39 14.85
N VAL A 100 0.09 -8.85 14.02
CA VAL A 100 -1.12 -9.55 14.49
C VAL A 100 -0.78 -10.80 15.28
N LYS A 101 0.26 -11.56 14.87
CA LYS A 101 0.71 -12.75 15.61
C LYS A 101 1.29 -12.37 16.98
N GLU A 102 2.01 -11.24 17.05
CA GLU A 102 2.57 -10.72 18.31
C GLU A 102 1.45 -10.23 19.26
N LEU A 103 0.32 -9.79 18.73
CA LEU A 103 -0.86 -9.36 19.48
C LEU A 103 -1.85 -10.50 19.79
N ALA A 104 -1.52 -11.75 19.46
CA ALA A 104 -2.45 -12.88 19.58
C ALA A 104 -2.94 -13.12 21.02
N ASP A 105 -2.11 -12.80 22.01
CA ASP A 105 -2.41 -12.99 23.44
C ASP A 105 -2.96 -11.71 24.10
N TRP A 106 -3.08 -10.60 23.36
CA TRP A 106 -3.50 -9.33 23.93
C TRP A 106 -5.01 -9.26 24.13
N SER A 107 -5.44 -8.70 25.26
CA SER A 107 -6.83 -8.45 25.60
C SER A 107 -7.38 -7.19 24.90
N VAL A 108 -8.70 -7.01 24.93
CA VAL A 108 -9.37 -5.83 24.35
C VAL A 108 -8.85 -4.54 25.00
N GLU A 109 -8.68 -4.53 26.31
CA GLU A 109 -8.24 -3.37 27.09
C GLU A 109 -6.81 -2.98 26.72
N GLN A 110 -5.92 -3.97 26.55
CA GLN A 110 -4.54 -3.74 26.13
C GLN A 110 -4.48 -3.14 24.71
N LEU A 111 -5.32 -3.65 23.80
CA LEU A 111 -5.41 -3.16 22.42
C LEU A 111 -5.99 -1.74 22.33
N GLN A 112 -7.00 -1.43 23.15
CA GLN A 112 -7.59 -0.09 23.20
C GLN A 112 -6.63 0.95 23.79
N GLY A 113 -5.75 0.55 24.71
CA GLY A 113 -4.73 1.43 25.29
C GLY A 113 -3.65 1.87 24.30
N VAL A 114 -3.45 1.14 23.20
CA VAL A 114 -2.44 1.43 22.17
C VAL A 114 -3.01 2.03 20.88
N LEU A 115 -4.33 2.11 20.75
CA LEU A 115 -4.95 2.83 19.62
C LEU A 115 -4.72 4.34 19.78
N PRO A 116 -4.21 5.04 18.75
CA PRO A 116 -4.23 6.49 18.73
C PRO A 116 -5.68 6.96 18.83
N GLN A 117 -5.98 7.71 19.89
CA GLN A 117 -7.30 8.31 20.06
C GLN A 117 -7.59 9.22 18.86
N PRO A 118 -8.80 9.18 18.28
CA PRO A 118 -9.16 10.14 17.25
C PRO A 118 -8.96 11.56 17.80
N PRO A 119 -8.49 12.52 16.98
CA PRO A 119 -8.32 13.90 17.43
C PRO A 119 -9.67 14.38 17.97
N GLN A 120 -9.72 14.70 19.26
CA GLN A 120 -10.93 15.26 19.83
C GLN A 120 -11.18 16.64 19.23
N PRO A 121 -12.41 16.93 18.73
CA PRO A 121 -12.73 18.26 18.28
C PRO A 121 -12.64 19.22 19.48
N LYS A 122 -11.88 20.30 19.31
CA LYS A 122 -11.84 21.43 20.23
C LYS A 122 -13.14 22.23 20.16
#